data_AF-A0A8H4TXB3-F1
#
_entry.id   AF-A0A8H4TXB3-F1
#
_cell.length_a   1.000
_cell.length_b   1.000
_cell.length_c   1.000
_cell.angle_alpha   90.00
_cell.angle_beta   90.00
_cell.angle_gamma   90.00
#
_symmetry.space_group_name_H-M   'P 1'
#
loop_
_entity.id
_entity.type
_entity.pdbx_description
1 polymer ?
#
loop_
_entity_poly.entity_id
_entity_poly.type
_entity_poly.pdbx_seq_one_letter_code
_entity_poly.pdbx_strand_id
1 'polypeptide(L)'
;MQLETIFSTFLALAATGTAAPTENPLAITLISGNNPMAEYFTSGGKNYELKFKTSLGRTYIIHDWDTMTAETCRGLADTKSSSAKVPFIDANFANNLNKAWMQYFGMLVLL
;
A
#
# COMPACT_ATOMS: atom_id res chain seq x y z
N MET A 1 -20.85 -10.08 29.55
CA MET A 1 -20.63 -10.04 28.10
C MET A 1 -19.23 -9.48 27.89
N GLN A 2 -18.24 -10.34 27.69
CA GLN A 2 -16.87 -9.90 27.43
C GLN A 2 -16.78 -9.49 25.96
N LEU A 3 -16.33 -8.27 25.71
CA LEU A 3 -16.10 -7.74 24.38
C LEU A 3 -14.70 -8.23 23.96
N GLU A 4 -14.66 -9.28 23.13
CA GLU A 4 -13.44 -9.75 22.48
C GLU A 4 -12.99 -8.67 21.48
N THR A 5 -12.10 -7.77 21.91
CA THR A 5 -11.45 -6.80 21.04
C THR A 5 -10.46 -7.56 20.15
N ILE A 6 -10.87 -7.86 18.91
CA ILE A 6 -9.98 -8.44 17.90
C ILE A 6 -8.93 -7.38 17.56
N PHE A 7 -7.70 -7.55 18.00
CA PHE A 7 -6.58 -6.72 17.57
C PHE A 7 -6.16 -7.14 16.15
N SER A 8 -6.50 -6.33 15.15
CA SER A 8 -5.95 -6.45 13.81
C SER A 8 -4.53 -5.90 13.80
N THR A 9 -3.53 -6.77 13.92
CA THR A 9 -2.11 -6.39 13.80
C THR A 9 -1.70 -6.39 12.33
N PHE A 10 -1.10 -5.29 11.85
CA PHE A 10 -0.48 -5.25 10.53
C PHE A 10 0.75 -6.18 10.49
N LEU A 11 0.77 -7.15 9.58
CA LEU A 11 1.89 -8.07 9.42
C LEU A 11 3.03 -7.48 8.58
N ALA A 12 2.70 -6.66 7.58
CA ALA A 12 3.66 -5.98 6.70
C ALA A 12 3.02 -4.76 6.01
N LEU A 13 3.86 -3.82 5.58
CA LEU A 13 3.46 -2.64 4.80
C LEU A 13 4.44 -2.47 3.63
N ALA A 14 3.92 -2.12 2.44
CA ALA A 14 4.71 -1.83 1.24
C ALA A 14 4.33 -0.47 0.65
N ALA A 15 5.30 0.21 0.04
CA ALA A 15 5.11 1.51 -0.62
C ALA A 15 5.80 1.50 -1.99
N THR A 16 5.26 2.25 -2.95
CA THR A 16 5.77 2.29 -4.34
C THR A 16 6.83 3.37 -4.52
N GLY A 17 8.03 3.01 -5.01
CA GLY A 17 9.16 3.90 -5.31
C GLY A 17 10.32 3.14 -5.97
N THR A 18 11.44 3.79 -6.29
CA THR A 18 12.66 3.12 -6.81
C THR A 18 13.44 2.36 -5.74
N ALA A 19 13.11 2.57 -4.46
CA ALA A 19 13.57 1.73 -3.37
C ALA A 19 12.61 0.54 -3.18
N ALA A 20 13.17 -0.66 -3.08
CA ALA A 20 12.45 -1.89 -2.73
C ALA A 20 11.59 -1.71 -1.47
N PRO A 21 10.51 -2.51 -1.29
CA PRO A 21 9.76 -2.52 -0.04
C PRO A 21 10.74 -2.65 1.14
N THR A 22 10.72 -1.66 2.03
CA THR A 22 11.70 -1.53 3.10
C THR A 22 11.27 -2.37 4.29
N GLU A 23 12.14 -3.27 4.73
CA GLU A 23 12.05 -3.89 6.06
C GLU A 23 12.29 -2.80 7.09
N ASN A 24 11.24 -2.21 7.66
CA ASN A 24 11.40 -1.47 8.90
C ASN A 24 10.88 -2.31 10.07
N PRO A 25 11.76 -2.93 10.88
CA PRO A 25 11.36 -3.61 12.11
C PRO A 25 10.70 -2.68 13.15
N LEU A 26 10.54 -1.39 12.85
CA LEU A 26 9.79 -0.40 13.63
C LEU A 26 8.38 -0.11 13.07
N ALA A 27 7.74 -1.06 12.37
CA ALA A 27 6.41 -0.90 11.77
C ALA A 27 5.37 -0.24 12.72
N ILE A 28 5.45 -0.50 14.03
CA ILE A 28 4.55 0.14 15.02
C ILE A 28 4.70 1.67 15.09
N THR A 29 5.89 2.22 14.85
CA THR A 29 6.12 3.68 14.83
C THR A 29 5.69 4.33 13.51
N LEU A 30 5.43 3.51 12.49
CA LEU A 30 4.92 3.92 11.18
C LEU A 30 3.39 3.81 11.11
N ILE A 31 2.73 3.47 12.22
CA ILE A 31 1.28 3.29 12.31
C ILE A 31 0.72 4.22 13.39
N SER A 32 -0.35 4.93 13.08
CA SER A 32 -1.13 5.72 14.04
C SER A 32 -2.51 5.09 14.23
N GLY A 33 -2.71 4.41 15.36
CA GLY A 33 -3.88 3.56 15.59
C GLY A 33 -3.89 2.40 14.59
N ASN A 34 -4.78 2.48 13.60
CA ASN A 34 -4.88 1.51 12.50
C ASN A 34 -4.47 2.10 11.14
N ASN A 35 -3.79 3.26 11.11
CA ASN A 35 -3.46 3.95 9.87
C ASN A 35 -1.94 3.93 9.62
N PRO A 36 -1.45 3.30 8.54
CA PRO A 36 -0.06 3.47 8.15
C PRO A 36 0.20 4.92 7.75
N MET A 37 1.35 5.45 8.18
CA MET A 37 1.76 6.82 7.93
C MET A 37 2.76 6.85 6.77
N ALA A 38 2.35 7.46 5.66
CA ALA A 38 3.16 7.60 4.45
C ALA A 38 3.26 9.07 4.00
N GLU A 39 4.31 9.38 3.25
CA GLU A 39 4.47 10.64 2.51
C GLU A 39 4.79 10.41 1.05
N TYR A 40 4.37 11.38 0.25
CA TYR A 40 4.75 11.57 -1.14
C TYR A 40 5.98 12.49 -1.19
N PHE A 41 7.10 12.00 -1.70
CA PHE A 41 8.41 12.64 -1.59
C PHE A 41 9.21 12.54 -2.89
N THR A 42 10.16 13.44 -3.11
CA THR A 42 11.18 13.37 -4.18
C THR A 42 12.54 13.80 -3.64
N SER A 43 13.63 13.29 -4.23
CA SER A 43 15.00 13.73 -3.94
C SER A 43 15.80 13.92 -5.23
N GLY A 44 16.62 14.97 -5.27
CA GLY A 44 17.66 15.15 -6.31
C GLY A 44 17.17 15.11 -7.76
N GLY A 45 15.97 15.64 -8.06
CA GLY A 45 15.42 15.66 -9.42
C GLY A 45 14.83 14.33 -9.91
N LYS A 46 14.62 13.37 -9.02
CA LYS A 46 13.98 12.08 -9.33
C LYS A 46 12.44 12.19 -9.39
N ASN A 47 11.81 11.16 -9.92
CA ASN A 47 10.36 10.97 -9.82
C ASN A 47 9.91 10.95 -8.36
N TYR A 48 8.65 11.28 -8.14
CA TYR A 48 8.05 11.18 -6.81
C TYR A 48 7.80 9.72 -6.41
N GLU A 49 7.89 9.47 -5.12
CA GLU A 49 7.80 8.14 -4.51
C GLU A 49 7.01 8.20 -3.19
N LEU A 50 6.49 7.05 -2.77
CA LEU A 50 5.91 6.87 -1.45
C LEU A 50 6.95 6.27 -0.50
N LYS A 51 7.05 6.85 0.69
CA LYS A 51 7.84 6.27 1.81
C LYS A 51 7.04 6.35 3.11
N PHE A 52 7.35 5.46 4.04
CA PHE A 52 6.80 5.54 5.39
C PHE A 52 7.47 6.65 6.19
N LYS A 53 6.70 7.21 7.12
CA LYS A 53 7.13 8.29 8.00
C LYS A 53 6.49 8.14 9.38
N THR A 54 6.95 8.93 10.34
CA THR A 54 6.48 8.89 11.73
C THR A 54 5.56 10.06 12.11
N SER A 55 5.48 11.11 11.29
CA SER A 55 4.57 12.23 11.56
C SER A 55 3.18 12.01 10.95
N LEU A 56 2.17 12.62 11.55
CA LEU A 56 0.79 12.49 11.08
C LEU A 56 0.64 13.00 9.64
N GLY A 57 -0.23 12.31 8.89
CA GLY A 57 -0.62 12.66 7.54
C GLY A 57 -2.04 13.24 7.48
N ARG A 58 -2.68 13.05 6.32
CA ARG A 58 -4.09 13.36 6.08
C ARG A 58 -4.80 12.08 5.63
N THR A 59 -6.09 11.96 5.96
CA THR A 59 -6.96 10.93 5.39
C THR A 59 -7.75 11.51 4.23
N TYR A 60 -8.07 10.67 3.25
CA TYR A 60 -8.88 11.02 2.08
C TYR A 60 -10.08 10.09 2.00
N ILE A 61 -11.09 10.49 1.22
CA ILE A 61 -12.22 9.62 0.90
C ILE A 61 -11.69 8.39 0.15
N ILE A 62 -12.09 7.20 0.61
CA ILE A 62 -11.71 5.93 -0.01
C ILE A 62 -12.79 5.54 -1.00
N HIS A 63 -12.38 5.22 -2.22
CA HIS A 63 -13.22 4.58 -3.23
C HIS A 63 -12.68 3.18 -3.50
N ASP A 64 -13.53 2.18 -3.28
CA ASP A 64 -13.17 0.78 -3.49
C ASP A 64 -13.43 0.38 -4.95
N TRP A 65 -12.45 -0.30 -5.56
CA TRP A 65 -12.52 -0.79 -6.94
C TRP A 65 -13.79 -1.60 -7.20
N ASP A 66 -14.14 -2.49 -6.27
CA ASP A 66 -15.31 -3.37 -6.40
C ASP A 66 -16.65 -2.61 -6.29
N THR A 67 -16.62 -1.37 -5.81
CA THR A 67 -17.80 -0.49 -5.68
C THR A 67 -17.89 0.56 -6.79
N MET A 68 -16.86 0.72 -7.62
CA MET A 68 -16.88 1.66 -8.74
C MET A 68 -17.82 1.18 -9.84
N THR A 69 -18.38 2.12 -10.62
CA THR A 69 -19.18 1.74 -11.79
C THR A 69 -18.28 1.14 -12.86
N ALA A 70 -18.85 0.31 -13.74
CA ALA A 70 -18.12 -0.30 -14.85
C ALA A 70 -17.43 0.75 -15.76
N GLU A 71 -18.07 1.91 -15.94
CA GLU A 71 -17.54 3.03 -16.72
C GLU A 71 -16.32 3.66 -16.05
N THR A 72 -16.33 3.82 -14.72
CA THR A 72 -15.17 4.31 -13.96
C THR A 72 -14.01 3.32 -14.05
N CYS A 73 -14.28 2.03 -13.84
CA CYS A 73 -13.26 0.99 -13.96
C CYS A 73 -12.63 0.97 -15.36
N ARG A 74 -13.46 1.05 -16.41
CA ARG A 74 -13.00 1.14 -17.80
C ARG A 74 -12.17 2.39 -18.04
N GLY A 75 -12.61 3.55 -17.56
CA GLY A 75 -11.86 4.81 -17.70
C GLY A 75 -10.45 4.71 -17.11
N LEU A 76 -10.31 4.09 -15.94
CA LEU A 76 -9.02 3.86 -15.29
C LEU A 76 -8.16 2.83 -16.03
N ALA A 77 -8.77 1.77 -16.57
CA ALA A 77 -8.07 0.74 -17.35
C ALA A 77 -7.58 1.24 -18.71
N ASP A 78 -8.36 2.09 -19.39
CA ASP A 78 -8.08 2.59 -20.74
C ASP A 78 -7.17 3.84 -20.73
N THR A 79 -6.83 4.37 -19.55
CA THR A 79 -6.03 5.59 -19.42
C THR A 79 -4.65 5.39 -20.06
N LYS A 80 -4.41 6.11 -21.16
CA LYS A 80 -3.11 6.14 -21.87
C LYS A 80 -2.13 7.10 -21.20
N SER A 81 -1.74 6.83 -19.96
CA SER A 81 -0.58 7.51 -19.38
C SER A 81 0.70 6.80 -19.81
N SER A 82 1.62 7.57 -20.41
CA SER A 82 2.91 7.09 -20.89
C SER A 82 3.90 6.83 -19.75
N SER A 83 3.73 7.47 -18.59
CA SER A 83 4.67 7.40 -17.47
C SER A 83 4.08 6.88 -16.16
N ALA A 84 2.76 6.90 -15.99
CA ALA A 84 2.09 6.37 -14.80
C ALA A 84 1.16 5.21 -15.17
N LYS A 85 1.06 4.21 -14.29
CA LYS A 85 0.15 3.08 -14.43
C LYS A 85 -0.73 2.99 -13.20
N VAL A 86 -2.04 2.80 -13.41
CA VAL A 86 -2.98 2.61 -12.31
C VAL A 86 -2.65 1.27 -11.64
N PRO A 87 -2.30 1.24 -10.35
CA PRO A 87 -1.69 0.04 -9.75
C PRO A 87 -2.70 -1.04 -9.35
N PHE A 88 -3.97 -0.67 -9.20
CA PHE A 88 -5.02 -1.53 -8.65
C PHE A 88 -6.04 -2.04 -9.69
N ILE A 89 -5.86 -1.72 -10.98
CA ILE A 89 -6.69 -2.33 -12.04
C ILE A 89 -6.33 -3.81 -12.21
N ASP A 90 -7.28 -4.61 -12.70
CA ASP A 90 -7.12 -6.05 -12.91
C ASP A 90 -5.83 -6.44 -13.65
N ALA A 91 -5.49 -5.70 -14.71
CA ALA A 91 -4.29 -5.95 -15.53
C ALA A 91 -2.97 -5.80 -14.75
N ASN A 92 -2.95 -5.03 -13.66
CA ASN A 92 -1.74 -4.69 -12.91
C ASN A 92 -1.74 -5.24 -11.48
N PHE A 93 -2.92 -5.54 -10.91
CA PHE A 93 -3.09 -5.83 -9.49
C PHE A 93 -2.23 -7.01 -9.02
N ALA A 94 -2.38 -8.18 -9.65
CA ALA A 94 -1.65 -9.38 -9.24
C ALA A 94 -0.13 -9.23 -9.34
N ASN A 95 0.36 -8.58 -10.41
CA ASN A 95 1.79 -8.32 -10.58
C ASN A 95 2.31 -7.34 -9.53
N ASN A 96 1.55 -6.29 -9.22
CA ASN A 96 1.94 -5.33 -8.18
C ASN A 96 1.88 -5.93 -6.78
N LEU A 97 0.91 -6.82 -6.51
CA LEU A 97 0.84 -7.57 -5.26
C LEU A 97 2.06 -8.47 -5.09
N ASN A 98 2.47 -9.18 -6.16
CA ASN A 98 3.69 -10.00 -6.13
C ASN A 98 4.96 -9.16 -5.90
N LYS A 99 5.05 -7.97 -6.48
CA LYS A 99 6.16 -7.03 -6.22
C LYS A 99 6.14 -6.44 -4.80
N ALA A 100 4.95 -6.29 -4.22
CA ALA A 100 4.76 -5.84 -2.85
C ALA A 100 5.01 -6.97 -1.84
N TRP A 101 4.97 -8.23 -2.29
CA TRP A 101 5.20 -9.38 -1.44
C TRP A 101 6.66 -9.47 -1.02
N MET A 102 6.87 -9.55 0.29
CA MET A 102 8.19 -9.75 0.89
C MET A 102 8.51 -11.25 0.91
N GLN A 103 9.56 -11.67 0.20
CA GLN A 103 9.91 -13.10 0.04
C GLN A 103 10.50 -13.77 1.30
N TYR A 104 10.46 -13.12 2.46
CA TYR A 104 11.00 -13.65 3.72
C TYR A 104 9.90 -14.03 4.72
N PHE A 105 9.20 -15.12 4.46
CA PHE A 105 8.56 -15.93 5.51
C PHE A 105 9.01 -17.39 5.36
N GLY A 106 10.29 -17.63 5.60
CA GLY A 106 10.82 -18.95 5.95
C GLY A 106 10.55 -19.29 7.40
N MET A 107 9.31 -19.14 7.87
CA MET A 107 8.92 -19.56 9.22
C MET A 107 7.65 -20.40 9.14
N LEU A 108 7.88 -21.70 9.30
CA LEU A 108 6.90 -22.74 9.55
C LEU A 108 5.86 -22.23 10.57
N VAL A 109 4.63 -21.96 10.13
CA VAL A 109 3.49 -21.88 11.05
C VAL A 109 2.98 -23.31 11.21
N LEU A 110 3.52 -24.00 12.21
CA LEU A 110 2.82 -25.10 12.88
C LEU A 110 1.95 -24.46 13.95
N LEU A 111 0.66 -24.29 13.65
CA LEU A 111 -0.45 -24.42 14.60
C LEU A 111 -1.66 -24.94 13.83
#